data_AF-A0A8T3P6U0-F1
#
_entry.id   AF-A0A8T3P6U0-F1
#
_cell.length_a   1.000
_cell.length_b   1.000
_cell.length_c   1.000
_cell.angle_alpha   90.00
_cell.angle_beta   90.00
_cell.angle_gamma   90.00
#
_symmetry.space_group_name_H-M   'P 1'
#
loop_
_entity.id
_entity.type
_entity.pdbx_description
1 polymer ?
#
loop_
_entity_poly.entity_id
_entity_poly.type
_entity_poly.pdbx_seq_one_letter_code
_entity_poly.pdbx_strand_id
1 'polypeptide(L)' 'EATEEELRAHCAGYLAPHQVPKAIAFTNVLPHTASGKLRRGARL' A
#
# COMPACT_ATOMS: atom_id res chain seq x y z
N GLU A 1 9.85 12.22 0.44
CA GLU A 1 8.60 11.42 0.41
C GLU A 1 8.31 11.07 -1.04
N ALA A 2 7.64 9.94 -1.28
CA ALA A 2 7.15 9.57 -2.61
C ALA A 2 5.64 9.85 -2.67
N THR A 3 5.17 10.25 -3.84
CA THR A 3 3.75 10.48 -4.14
C THR A 3 3.03 9.19 -4.56
N GLU A 4 1.70 9.21 -4.60
CA GLU A 4 0.91 8.09 -5.11
C GLU A 4 1.23 7.79 -6.59
N GLU A 5 1.32 8.82 -7.42
CA GLU A 5 1.68 8.72 -8.84
C GLU A 5 3.07 8.09 -9.05
N GLU A 6 4.07 8.49 -8.27
CA GLU A 6 5.43 7.92 -8.37
C GLU A 6 5.44 6.44 -8.02
N LEU A 7 4.73 6.03 -6.96
CA LEU A 7 4.61 4.62 -6.59
C LEU A 7 3.82 3.82 -7.64
N ARG A 8 2.77 4.41 -8.20
CA ARG A 8 1.98 3.78 -9.27
C ARG A 8 2.82 3.58 -10.54
N ALA A 9 3.58 4.59 -10.93
CA ALA A 9 4.49 4.53 -12.07
C ALA A 9 5.59 3.48 -11.85
N HIS A 10 6.16 3.43 -10.64
CA HIS A 10 7.11 2.39 -10.26
C HIS A 10 6.48 0.99 -10.43
N CYS A 11 5.31 0.74 -9.85
CA CYS A 11 4.61 -0.54 -10.00
C CYS A 11 4.33 -0.90 -11.47
N ALA A 12 3.90 0.06 -12.29
CA ALA A 12 3.61 -0.17 -13.71
C ALA A 12 4.86 -0.58 -14.54
N GLY A 13 6.06 -0.25 -14.07
CA GLY A 13 7.31 -0.70 -14.70
C GLY A 13 7.66 -2.17 -14.46
N TYR A 14 7.07 -2.81 -13.45
CA TYR A 14 7.40 -4.18 -13.03
C TYR A 14 6.21 -5.15 -13.03
N LEU A 15 4.98 -4.65 -13.02
CA LEU A 15 3.76 -5.44 -12.89
C LEU A 15 2.92 -5.39 -14.17
N ALA A 16 2.08 -6.41 -14.38
CA ALA A 16 1.08 -6.36 -15.43
C ALA A 16 0.05 -5.23 -15.13
N PRO A 17 -0.57 -4.61 -16.14
CA PRO A 17 -1.44 -3.44 -15.95
C PRO A 17 -2.58 -3.65 -14.94
N HIS A 18 -3.15 -4.86 -14.87
CA HIS A 18 -4.25 -5.19 -13.97
C HIS A 18 -3.81 -5.43 -12.51
N GLN A 19 -2.50 -5.51 -12.25
CA GLN A 19 -1.93 -5.66 -10.91
C GLN A 19 -1.50 -4.33 -10.30
N VAL A 20 -1.46 -3.26 -11.10
CA VAL A 20 -1.09 -1.92 -10.62
C VAL A 20 -2.17 -1.43 -9.63
N PRO A 21 -1.80 -1.00 -8.41
CA PRO A 21 -2.75 -0.54 -7.41
C PRO A 21 -3.57 0.66 -7.89
N LYS A 22 -4.89 0.58 -7.69
CA LYS A 22 -5.81 1.69 -8.00
C LYS A 22 -5.78 2.77 -6.91
N ALA A 23 -5.59 2.38 -5.66
CA ALA A 23 -5.50 3.28 -4.51
C ALA A 23 -4.24 2.98 -3.69
N ILE A 24 -3.58 4.02 -3.22
CA ILE A 24 -2.41 3.96 -2.35
C ILE A 24 -2.70 4.93 -1.19
N ALA A 25 -2.56 4.46 0.04
CA ALA A 25 -2.77 5.29 1.22
C ALA A 25 -1.52 5.25 2.09
N PHE A 26 -1.05 6.43 2.50
CA PHE A 26 0.10 6.57 3.37
C PHE A 26 -0.32 6.62 4.83
N THR A 27 0.43 5.95 5.69
CA THR A 27 0.27 6.00 7.14
C THR A 27 1.64 5.85 7.79
N ASN A 28 1.81 6.48 8.96
CA ASN A 28 3.02 6.32 9.76
C ASN A 28 3.06 4.97 10.49
N VAL A 29 1.90 4.33 10.68
CA VAL A 29 1.77 3.09 11.46
C VAL A 29 0.72 2.17 10.84
N LEU A 30 1.05 0.88 10.73
CA LEU A 30 0.11 -0.16 10.34
C LEU A 30 -0.60 -0.75 11.57
N PRO A 31 -1.86 -1.20 11.47
CA PRO A 31 -2.58 -1.76 12.59
C PRO A 31 -2.09 -3.18 12.84
N HIS A 32 -1.74 -3.49 14.10
CA HIS A 32 -1.26 -4.82 14.49
C HIS A 32 -2.14 -5.47 15.58
N THR A 33 -2.14 -6.80 15.65
CA THR A 33 -2.74 -7.58 16.74
C THR A 33 -1.91 -7.40 18.00
N ALA A 34 -2.45 -7.83 19.15
CA ALA A 34 -1.66 -7.91 20.38
C ALA A 34 -0.37 -8.74 20.21
N SER A 35 -0.38 -9.73 19.31
CA SER A 35 0.78 -10.54 18.92
C SER A 35 1.65 -9.93 17.81
N GLY A 36 1.38 -8.69 17.37
CA GLY A 36 2.18 -7.98 16.38
C GLY A 36 1.89 -8.31 14.92
N LYS A 37 0.88 -9.12 14.60
CA LYS A 37 0.53 -9.45 13.20
C LYS A 37 -0.27 -8.32 12.56
N LEU A 38 -0.08 -8.07 11.27
CA LEU A 38 -0.88 -7.08 10.54
C LEU A 38 -2.38 -7.42 10.64
N ARG A 39 -3.18 -6.46 11.13
CA ARG A 39 -4.64 -6.57 11.20
C ARG A 39 -5.26 -6.09 9.90
N ARG A 40 -5.47 -7.01 8.97
CA ARG A 40 -6.20 -6.75 7.73
C ARG A 40 -7.66 -6.41 8.05
N GLY A 41 -8.22 -5.41 7.38
CA GLY A 41 -9.61 -4.95 7.57
C GLY A 41 -9.79 -3.87 8.65
N ALA A 42 -8.75 -3.56 9.43
CA ALA A 42 -8.75 -2.33 10.21
C ALA A 42 -8.69 -1.13 9.26
N ARG A 43 -9.58 -0.15 9.46
CA ARG A 43 -9.56 1.09 8.70
C ARG A 43 -8.36 1.92 9.16
N LEU A 44 -7.51 2.28 8.21
CA LEU A 44 -6.40 3.22 8.36
C LEU A 44 -6.92 4.66 8.35
#